data_AF-A0A3D4TE81-F1
#
_entry.id   AF-A0A3D4TE81-F1
#
_cell.length_a   1.000
_cell.length_b   1.000
_cell.length_c   1.000
_cell.angle_alpha   90.00
_cell.angle_beta   90.00
_cell.angle_gamma   90.00
#
_symmetry.space_group_name_H-M   'P 1'
#
loop_
_entity.id
_entity.type
_entity.pdbx_description
1 polymer ?
#
loop_
_entity_poly.entity_id
_entity_poly.type
_entity_poly.pdbx_seq_one_letter_code
_entity_poly.pdbx_strand_id
1 'polypeptide(L)'
;MEGSTGANQDNCCCHSRFSELSCSHKITDLKKICLGIFLTASLLLAKAQSPFSMRYKGMFVLPYNTNVQQTLVGGLSGIDYDSKQDLYYLICDDRSAINPARFYTANIKLSNKGIDTVLIKDVFFLKDAAGQNFPNNKQDRFNVPDPEAMRIAHKDNLLVWSSEGERIVNARDTVLTDPAIYLVDRQGGYKSKIALPDNLRMRVTEAGPRQNGVLEGMSFHPNGHHLFVSLEEP
;
A
#
# COMPACT_ATOMS: atom_id res chain seq x y z
N MET A 1 3.65 -44.76 -76.81
CA MET A 1 4.36 -43.51 -77.11
C MET A 1 4.94 -43.06 -75.78
N GLU A 2 6.09 -43.63 -75.42
CA GLU A 2 7.44 -43.05 -75.64
C GLU A 2 7.63 -41.77 -74.79
N GLY A 3 8.65 -41.60 -73.95
CA GLY A 3 9.86 -42.37 -73.63
C GLY A 3 10.36 -41.95 -72.22
N SER A 4 11.09 -42.79 -71.49
CA SER A 4 12.57 -42.88 -71.43
C SER A 4 13.23 -41.69 -70.70
N THR A 5 14.24 -41.77 -69.84
CA THR A 5 15.11 -42.80 -69.24
C THR A 5 16.07 -42.05 -68.29
N GLY A 6 16.63 -42.73 -67.29
CA GLY A 6 17.88 -42.33 -66.61
C GLY A 6 17.76 -42.34 -65.08
N ALA A 7 18.14 -43.42 -64.40
CA ALA A 7 19.51 -43.72 -63.91
C ALA A 7 19.79 -42.99 -62.58
N ASN A 8 20.40 -43.56 -61.54
CA ASN A 8 20.93 -44.89 -61.18
C ASN A 8 21.36 -44.77 -59.70
N GLN A 9 21.65 -45.90 -59.05
CA GLN A 9 22.45 -46.07 -57.82
C GLN A 9 21.78 -45.68 -56.50
N ASP A 10 21.44 -46.62 -55.61
CA ASP A 10 22.28 -47.54 -54.79
C ASP A 10 21.91 -47.14 -53.34
N ASN A 11 21.61 -47.97 -52.36
CA ASN A 11 21.86 -49.38 -52.21
C ASN A 11 20.90 -49.98 -51.16
N CYS A 12 20.70 -51.27 -51.31
CA CYS A 12 19.91 -52.19 -50.50
C CYS A 12 20.46 -52.38 -49.07
N CYS A 13 19.54 -52.68 -48.14
CA CYS A 13 19.49 -53.91 -47.31
C CYS A 13 18.96 -53.59 -45.91
N CYS A 14 17.72 -53.98 -45.61
CA CYS A 14 17.31 -55.32 -45.16
C CYS A 14 17.68 -55.64 -43.71
N HIS A 15 16.61 -55.78 -42.93
CA HIS A 15 16.49 -56.63 -41.76
C HIS A 15 17.39 -57.87 -41.79
N SER A 16 18.00 -58.20 -40.65
CA SER A 16 17.67 -59.45 -39.96
C SER A 16 18.37 -59.62 -38.60
N ARG A 17 17.52 -59.85 -37.59
CA ARG A 17 17.62 -60.86 -36.51
C ARG A 17 18.67 -60.74 -35.39
N PHE A 18 18.11 -60.57 -34.20
CA PHE A 18 18.32 -61.36 -32.97
C PHE A 18 19.74 -61.81 -32.63
N SER A 19 20.26 -61.26 -31.53
CA SER A 19 20.53 -62.08 -30.33
C SER A 19 20.77 -61.18 -29.13
N GLU A 20 20.21 -61.62 -28.01
CA GLU A 20 20.32 -61.09 -26.66
C GLU A 20 21.76 -60.74 -26.27
N LEU A 21 21.95 -59.66 -25.51
CA LEU A 21 22.96 -59.60 -24.46
C LEU A 21 22.65 -58.47 -23.47
N SER A 22 22.16 -58.94 -22.32
CA SER A 22 22.57 -58.56 -20.98
C SER A 22 22.27 -57.14 -20.46
N CYS A 23 21.25 -57.14 -19.62
CA CYS A 23 21.02 -56.26 -18.49
C CYS A 23 22.28 -56.13 -17.62
N SER A 24 22.95 -54.96 -17.66
CA SER A 24 23.88 -54.58 -16.58
C SER A 24 24.18 -53.07 -16.54
N HIS A 25 24.06 -52.34 -17.65
CA HIS A 25 24.45 -50.92 -17.69
C HIS A 25 23.34 -49.91 -17.38
N LYS A 26 22.09 -50.34 -17.16
CA LYS A 26 20.96 -49.42 -16.90
C LYS A 26 20.68 -49.12 -15.41
N ILE A 27 21.35 -49.77 -14.47
CA ILE A 27 21.07 -49.60 -13.03
C ILE A 27 22.05 -48.61 -12.36
N THR A 28 23.20 -48.32 -12.98
CA THR A 28 24.17 -47.33 -12.47
C THR A 28 23.84 -45.89 -12.83
N ASP A 29 23.13 -45.64 -13.93
CA ASP A 29 22.75 -44.28 -14.34
C ASP A 29 21.48 -43.76 -13.66
N LEU A 30 20.59 -44.64 -13.20
CA LEU A 30 19.38 -44.21 -12.48
C LEU A 30 19.65 -43.76 -11.03
N LYS A 31 20.70 -44.30 -10.38
CA LYS A 31 21.10 -43.87 -9.02
C LYS A 31 21.79 -42.51 -9.00
N LYS A 32 22.43 -42.09 -10.10
CA LYS A 32 23.08 -40.77 -10.21
C LYS A 32 22.07 -39.65 -10.52
N ILE A 33 20.99 -39.96 -11.23
CA ILE A 33 19.97 -38.96 -11.61
C ILE A 33 19.04 -38.63 -10.44
N CYS A 34 18.69 -39.59 -9.57
CA CYS A 34 17.88 -39.29 -8.38
C CYS A 34 18.67 -38.58 -7.25
N LEU A 35 19.99 -38.77 -7.16
CA LEU A 35 20.82 -38.08 -6.17
C LEU A 35 21.17 -36.64 -6.59
N GLY A 36 21.24 -36.37 -7.91
CA GLY A 36 21.48 -35.03 -8.45
C GLY A 36 20.28 -34.08 -8.35
N ILE A 37 19.04 -34.61 -8.37
CA ILE A 37 17.83 -33.78 -8.30
C ILE A 37 17.41 -33.48 -6.85
N PHE A 38 17.81 -34.30 -5.86
CA PHE A 38 17.55 -34.01 -4.45
C PHE A 38 18.55 -33.02 -3.82
N LEU A 39 19.71 -32.78 -4.43
CA LEU A 39 20.70 -31.83 -3.89
C LEU A 39 20.55 -30.39 -4.42
N THR A 40 19.88 -30.20 -5.57
CA THR A 40 19.65 -28.85 -6.13
C THR A 40 18.39 -28.16 -5.61
N ALA A 41 17.43 -28.90 -5.04
CA ALA A 41 16.21 -28.32 -4.47
C ALA A 41 16.41 -27.70 -3.07
N SER A 42 17.54 -28.00 -2.40
CA SER A 42 17.79 -27.60 -1.02
C SER A 42 18.43 -26.21 -0.86
N LEU A 43 18.79 -25.52 -1.96
CA LEU A 43 19.56 -24.26 -1.90
C LEU A 43 18.76 -22.97 -2.15
N LEU A 44 17.44 -23.02 -2.34
CA LEU A 44 16.63 -21.81 -2.57
C LEU A 44 15.54 -21.58 -1.52
N LEU A 45 15.67 -22.18 -0.34
CA LEU A 45 15.04 -21.66 0.88
C LEU A 45 15.99 -20.64 1.50
N ALA A 46 16.32 -19.57 0.76
CA ALA A 46 16.77 -18.36 1.41
C ALA A 46 15.57 -17.89 2.26
N LYS A 47 15.59 -18.19 3.57
CA LYS A 47 14.77 -17.46 4.53
C LYS A 47 14.99 -16.00 4.21
N ALA A 48 13.97 -15.32 3.72
CA ALA A 48 14.00 -13.88 3.53
C ALA A 48 14.19 -13.28 4.93
N GLN A 49 15.46 -13.11 5.32
CA GLN A 49 15.79 -12.41 6.53
C GLN A 49 15.44 -10.97 6.24
N SER A 50 14.44 -10.46 6.96
CA SER A 50 14.03 -9.06 6.79
C SER A 50 15.30 -8.21 6.95
N PRO A 51 15.64 -7.35 5.97
CA PRO A 51 16.87 -6.56 6.00
C PRO A 51 16.87 -5.51 7.12
N PHE A 52 15.79 -5.44 7.91
CA PHE A 52 15.62 -4.55 9.04
C PHE A 52 15.17 -5.33 10.28
N SER A 53 15.64 -4.86 11.44
CA SER A 53 15.11 -5.26 12.74
C SER A 53 14.22 -4.15 13.28
N MET A 54 13.05 -4.51 13.80
CA MET A 54 12.17 -3.59 14.49
C MET A 54 12.36 -3.76 15.98
N ARG A 55 12.58 -2.66 16.71
CA ARG A 55 12.66 -2.67 18.16
C ARG A 55 11.54 -1.81 18.72
N TYR A 56 10.65 -2.43 19.47
CA TYR A 56 9.61 -1.71 20.20
C TYR A 56 10.25 -0.75 21.21
N LYS A 57 9.81 0.51 21.18
CA LYS A 57 10.33 1.59 22.04
C LYS A 57 9.37 1.96 23.18
N GLY A 58 8.16 1.41 23.21
CA GLY A 58 7.17 1.72 24.22
C GLY A 58 5.85 2.21 23.64
N MET A 59 4.93 2.50 24.53
CA MET A 59 3.60 3.04 24.24
C MET A 59 3.43 4.28 25.11
N PHE A 60 2.85 5.31 24.53
CA PHE A 60 2.47 6.52 25.24
C PHE A 60 0.99 6.78 24.96
N VAL A 61 0.23 6.97 26.03
CA VAL A 61 -1.20 7.29 25.94
C VAL A 61 -1.36 8.76 26.27
N LEU A 62 -1.87 9.54 25.31
CA LEU A 62 -2.24 10.93 25.57
C LEU A 62 -3.33 10.98 26.65
N PRO A 63 -3.28 11.92 27.59
CA PRO A 63 -4.37 12.11 28.54
C PRO A 63 -5.72 12.26 27.84
N TYR A 64 -6.76 11.69 28.44
CA TYR A 64 -8.12 11.89 27.95
C TYR A 64 -8.45 13.38 27.89
N ASN A 65 -9.20 13.80 26.87
CA ASN A 65 -9.53 15.20 26.61
C ASN A 65 -8.32 16.13 26.42
N THR A 66 -7.19 15.61 25.94
CA THR A 66 -6.08 16.45 25.49
C THR A 66 -6.59 17.44 24.44
N ASN A 67 -6.44 18.74 24.72
CA ASN A 67 -6.89 19.81 23.85
C ASN A 67 -5.71 20.67 23.42
N VAL A 68 -5.66 20.99 22.12
CA VAL A 68 -4.65 21.87 21.54
C VAL A 68 -5.37 22.91 20.70
N GLN A 69 -5.16 24.20 21.03
CA GLN A 69 -5.74 25.33 20.32
C GLN A 69 -7.26 25.16 20.09
N GLN A 70 -7.98 24.76 21.15
CA GLN A 70 -9.44 24.55 21.15
C GLN A 70 -9.93 23.35 20.32
N THR A 71 -9.02 22.47 19.89
CA THR A 71 -9.38 21.22 19.20
C THR A 71 -9.10 20.03 20.09
N LEU A 72 -9.98 19.03 20.05
CA LEU A 72 -9.80 17.78 20.78
C LEU A 72 -8.83 16.87 20.01
N VAL A 73 -7.74 16.47 20.65
CA VAL A 73 -6.82 15.48 20.08
C VAL A 73 -7.41 14.07 20.29
N GLY A 74 -7.58 13.33 19.20
CA GLY A 74 -8.17 11.99 19.18
C GLY A 74 -8.32 11.49 17.74
N GLY A 75 -8.77 10.24 17.57
CA GLY A 75 -8.97 9.64 16.23
C GLY A 75 -7.73 9.74 15.35
N LEU A 76 -6.55 9.39 15.88
CA LEU A 76 -5.30 9.53 15.12
C LEU A 76 -5.09 8.26 14.28
N SER A 77 -5.14 8.39 12.96
CA SER A 77 -5.06 7.29 11.99
C SER A 77 -3.70 7.19 11.29
N GLY A 78 -2.99 8.31 11.13
CA GLY A 78 -1.71 8.36 10.41
C GLY A 78 -0.63 9.18 11.10
N ILE A 79 0.63 8.77 10.91
CA ILE A 79 1.83 9.45 11.43
C ILE A 79 2.93 9.49 10.36
N ASP A 80 3.66 10.61 10.29
CA ASP A 80 4.93 10.71 9.57
C ASP A 80 5.92 11.61 10.31
N TYR A 81 7.22 11.48 10.02
CA TYR A 81 8.30 12.22 10.70
C TYR A 81 9.12 13.07 9.73
N ASP A 82 9.18 14.37 9.98
CA ASP A 82 10.06 15.30 9.28
C ASP A 82 11.39 15.44 10.02
N SER A 83 12.41 14.71 9.57
CA SER A 83 13.76 14.76 10.15
C SER A 83 14.46 16.11 9.98
N LYS A 84 14.03 16.96 9.04
CA LYS A 84 14.60 18.30 8.86
C LYS A 84 14.09 19.29 9.90
N GLN A 85 12.84 19.11 10.33
CA GLN A 85 12.18 19.97 11.32
C GLN A 85 12.12 19.35 12.72
N ASP A 86 12.52 18.09 12.85
CA ASP A 86 12.35 17.28 14.06
C ASP A 86 10.88 17.27 14.56
N LEU A 87 9.96 17.05 13.62
CA LEU A 87 8.53 17.20 13.86
C LEU A 87 7.74 16.03 13.28
N TYR A 88 6.82 15.49 14.07
CA TYR A 88 5.85 14.49 13.63
C TYR A 88 4.59 15.17 13.13
N TYR A 89 3.98 14.61 12.09
CA TYR A 89 2.67 15.00 11.57
C TYR A 89 1.69 13.86 11.86
N LEU A 90 0.53 14.18 12.45
CA LEU A 90 -0.46 13.22 12.93
C LEU A 90 -1.84 13.60 12.37
N ILE A 91 -2.45 12.78 11.53
CA ILE A 91 -3.77 13.09 10.93
C ILE A 91 -4.92 12.54 11.79
N CYS A 92 -6.06 13.22 11.76
CA CYS A 92 -7.26 12.85 12.51
C CYS A 92 -8.38 12.34 11.58
N ASP A 93 -8.92 11.16 11.89
CA ASP A 93 -9.95 10.41 11.13
C ASP A 93 -11.39 10.68 11.58
N ASP A 94 -11.64 11.63 12.47
CA ASP A 94 -12.96 11.79 13.10
C ASP A 94 -14.08 12.30 12.15
N ARG A 95 -13.84 12.34 10.84
CA ARG A 95 -14.78 12.76 9.79
C ARG A 95 -15.38 14.14 10.04
N SER A 96 -14.57 15.04 10.58
CA SER A 96 -14.98 16.38 11.04
C SER A 96 -16.08 16.38 12.12
N ALA A 97 -16.35 15.25 12.77
CA ALA A 97 -17.50 15.10 13.67
C ALA A 97 -17.34 15.96 14.94
N ILE A 98 -16.12 16.17 15.40
CA ILE A 98 -15.82 16.93 16.63
C ILE A 98 -15.31 18.33 16.30
N ASN A 99 -14.27 18.42 15.46
CA ASN A 99 -13.74 19.66 14.91
C ASN A 99 -13.52 19.47 13.41
N PRO A 100 -13.39 20.55 12.59
CA PRO A 100 -13.08 20.38 11.17
C PRO A 100 -11.87 19.47 10.93
N ALA A 101 -11.86 18.76 9.79
CA ALA A 101 -10.79 17.85 9.40
C ALA A 101 -9.41 18.50 9.60
N ARG A 102 -8.51 17.79 10.27
CA ARG A 102 -7.30 18.38 10.83
C ARG A 102 -6.15 17.39 10.91
N PHE A 103 -4.96 17.95 11.03
CA PHE A 103 -3.80 17.23 11.49
C PHE A 103 -3.09 18.04 12.58
N TYR A 104 -2.32 17.35 13.38
CA TYR A 104 -1.50 17.89 14.43
C TYR A 104 -0.04 17.77 14.06
N THR A 105 0.76 18.66 14.63
CA THR A 105 2.19 18.44 14.71
C THR A 105 2.59 18.08 16.13
N ALA A 106 3.64 17.28 16.28
CA ALA A 106 4.08 16.83 17.59
C ALA A 106 5.61 16.70 17.66
N ASN A 107 6.18 16.96 18.83
CA ASN A 107 7.53 16.52 19.16
C ASN A 107 7.43 15.24 20.00
N ILE A 108 8.01 14.15 19.49
CA ILE A 108 8.11 12.88 20.20
C ILE A 108 9.59 12.63 20.49
N LYS A 109 9.98 12.76 21.76
CA LYS A 109 11.36 12.51 22.19
C LYS A 109 11.54 11.05 22.56
N LEU A 110 12.56 10.43 21.96
CA LEU A 110 12.95 9.06 22.24
C LEU A 110 14.26 9.04 23.04
N SER A 111 14.35 8.14 24.00
CA SER A 111 15.57 7.86 24.77
C SER A 111 15.98 6.40 24.59
N ASN A 112 17.12 6.01 25.18
CA ASN A 112 17.53 4.60 25.24
C ASN A 112 16.50 3.72 25.98
N LYS A 113 15.75 4.29 26.94
CA LYS A 113 14.75 3.59 27.75
C LYS A 113 13.37 3.49 27.10
N GLY A 114 13.09 4.30 26.07
CA GLY A 114 11.81 4.25 25.35
C GLY A 114 11.32 5.62 24.90
N ILE A 115 10.01 5.80 24.79
CA ILE A 115 9.39 7.11 24.62
C ILE A 115 9.59 7.92 25.90
N ASP A 116 10.19 9.10 25.79
CA ASP A 116 10.46 9.99 26.92
C ASP A 116 9.35 11.03 27.05
N THR A 117 9.03 11.73 25.97
CA THR A 117 8.05 12.81 25.95
C THR A 117 7.26 12.79 24.66
N VAL A 118 5.95 13.03 24.73
CA VAL A 118 5.08 13.34 23.58
C VAL A 118 4.43 14.68 23.84
N LEU A 119 4.68 15.66 22.98
CA LEU A 119 4.09 16.99 23.03
C LEU A 119 3.42 17.30 21.71
N ILE A 120 2.09 17.40 21.72
CA ILE A 120 1.33 17.93 20.58
C ILE A 120 1.52 19.45 20.57
N LYS A 121 1.99 19.99 19.45
CA LYS A 121 2.49 21.36 19.31
C LYS A 121 1.44 22.31 18.76
N ASP A 122 0.93 21.98 17.59
CA ASP A 122 0.03 22.82 16.81
C ASP A 122 -1.02 21.96 16.11
N VAL A 123 -2.11 22.60 15.67
CA VAL A 123 -3.17 22.01 14.85
C VAL A 123 -3.35 22.82 13.57
N PHE A 124 -3.63 22.13 12.48
CA PHE A 124 -3.89 22.72 11.18
C PHE A 124 -5.13 22.07 10.56
N PHE A 125 -5.95 22.88 9.90
CA PHE A 125 -7.18 22.41 9.26
C PHE A 125 -6.95 22.10 7.79
N LEU A 126 -7.42 20.93 7.35
CA LEU A 126 -7.43 20.52 5.97
C LEU A 126 -8.50 21.32 5.22
N LYS A 127 -8.10 21.93 4.11
CA LYS A 127 -8.99 22.75 3.28
C LYS A 127 -9.36 22.03 1.99
N ASP A 128 -10.56 22.29 1.51
CA ASP A 128 -10.99 21.87 0.19
C ASP A 128 -10.41 22.78 -0.92
N ALA A 129 -10.73 22.48 -2.17
CA ALA A 129 -10.27 23.27 -3.33
C ALA A 129 -10.79 24.72 -3.34
N ALA A 130 -11.86 25.02 -2.60
CA ALA A 130 -12.39 26.37 -2.43
C ALA A 130 -11.74 27.11 -1.24
N GLY A 131 -10.80 26.47 -0.53
CA GLY A 131 -10.16 27.02 0.66
C GLY A 131 -11.02 26.96 1.93
N GLN A 132 -12.14 26.24 1.88
CA GLN A 132 -13.06 26.07 3.00
C GLN A 132 -12.66 24.88 3.85
N ASN A 133 -13.09 24.88 5.11
CA ASN A 133 -13.01 23.68 5.94
C ASN A 133 -13.92 22.61 5.35
N PHE A 134 -13.45 21.36 5.37
CA PHE A 134 -14.31 20.24 5.08
C PHE A 134 -15.51 20.19 6.06
N PRO A 135 -16.71 19.86 5.56
CA PRO A 135 -17.93 19.77 6.36
C PRO A 135 -17.98 18.49 7.18
N ASN A 136 -18.83 18.50 8.22
CA ASN A 136 -19.29 17.27 8.87
C ASN A 136 -20.63 16.79 8.29
N ASN A 137 -21.07 15.61 8.73
CA ASN A 137 -22.31 14.97 8.28
C ASN A 137 -23.58 15.84 8.41
N LYS A 138 -23.64 16.78 9.36
CA LYS A 138 -24.81 17.66 9.53
C LYS A 138 -24.79 18.85 8.57
N GLN A 139 -23.60 19.26 8.13
CA GLN A 139 -23.41 20.39 7.23
C GLN A 139 -23.57 19.95 5.78
N ASP A 140 -22.84 18.91 5.38
CA ASP A 140 -22.90 18.33 4.05
C ASP A 140 -22.32 16.92 4.08
N ARG A 141 -23.22 15.93 4.17
CA ARG A 141 -22.89 14.52 4.24
C ARG A 141 -22.25 13.94 2.97
N PHE A 142 -22.27 14.66 1.83
CA PHE A 142 -21.71 14.17 0.56
C PHE A 142 -20.28 14.62 0.33
N ASN A 143 -19.75 15.48 1.20
CA ASN A 143 -18.40 16.04 1.09
C ASN A 143 -17.61 15.92 2.40
N VAL A 144 -18.01 14.99 3.28
CA VAL A 144 -17.28 14.68 4.50
C VAL A 144 -16.02 13.89 4.13
N PRO A 145 -14.82 14.35 4.53
CA PRO A 145 -13.59 13.62 4.33
C PRO A 145 -13.47 12.52 5.38
N ASP A 146 -12.65 11.54 5.07
CA ASP A 146 -12.35 10.42 5.96
C ASP A 146 -10.84 10.18 6.05
N PRO A 147 -10.11 11.02 6.80
CA PRO A 147 -8.66 11.07 6.70
C PRO A 147 -7.94 9.89 7.37
N GLU A 148 -7.12 9.15 6.60
CA GLU A 148 -6.44 7.95 7.11
C GLU A 148 -4.91 8.06 7.17
N ALA A 149 -4.25 8.21 6.02
CA ALA A 149 -2.79 8.33 5.96
C ALA A 149 -2.37 9.79 5.75
N MET A 150 -1.22 10.16 6.31
CA MET A 150 -0.53 11.42 5.96
C MET A 150 0.97 11.17 5.77
N ARG A 151 1.55 11.71 4.70
CA ARG A 151 2.99 11.61 4.38
C ARG A 151 3.56 12.95 3.94
N ILE A 152 4.86 13.11 4.13
CA ILE A 152 5.61 14.30 3.72
C ILE A 152 6.19 14.08 2.32
N ALA A 153 5.78 14.92 1.36
CA ALA A 153 6.43 14.99 0.05
C ALA A 153 7.64 15.93 0.12
N HIS A 154 8.79 15.42 0.59
CA HIS A 154 9.97 16.24 0.90
C HIS A 154 10.52 17.06 -0.28
N LYS A 155 10.30 16.62 -1.53
CA LYS A 155 10.78 17.33 -2.73
C LYS A 155 10.00 18.62 -2.99
N ASP A 156 8.70 18.58 -2.74
CA ASP A 156 7.77 19.67 -3.06
C ASP A 156 7.42 20.51 -1.82
N ASN A 157 7.89 20.09 -0.64
CA ASN A 157 7.54 20.66 0.66
C ASN A 157 6.02 20.67 0.91
N LEU A 158 5.34 19.62 0.46
CA LEU A 158 3.91 19.40 0.64
C LEU A 158 3.65 18.27 1.64
N LEU A 159 2.41 18.22 2.13
CA LEU A 159 1.84 17.04 2.77
C LEU A 159 0.92 16.34 1.77
N VAL A 160 0.89 15.03 1.82
CA VAL A 160 -0.05 14.19 1.09
C VAL A 160 -0.89 13.44 2.10
N TRP A 161 -2.20 13.38 1.91
CA TRP A 161 -3.08 12.59 2.78
C TRP A 161 -4.15 11.85 2.00
N SER A 162 -4.57 10.69 2.50
CA SER A 162 -5.68 9.91 1.93
C SER A 162 -6.98 10.22 2.65
N SER A 163 -8.06 10.27 1.88
CA SER A 163 -9.43 10.18 2.36
C SER A 163 -10.00 8.84 1.90
N GLU A 164 -10.54 8.06 2.82
CA GLU A 164 -11.11 6.73 2.53
C GLU A 164 -12.34 6.82 1.63
N GLY A 165 -13.20 7.80 1.89
CA GLY A 165 -14.47 7.99 1.21
C GLY A 165 -15.64 7.49 2.05
N GLU A 166 -16.81 7.31 1.45
CA GLU A 166 -18.00 6.79 2.13
C GLU A 166 -18.90 6.07 1.12
N ARG A 167 -19.43 4.92 1.52
CA ARG A 167 -20.38 4.15 0.71
C ARG A 167 -21.53 3.65 1.57
N ILE A 168 -22.57 4.46 1.67
CA ILE A 168 -23.83 4.07 2.29
C ILE A 168 -24.83 3.82 1.16
N VAL A 169 -25.28 2.58 0.98
CA VAL A 169 -26.33 2.21 0.02
C VAL A 169 -27.35 1.33 0.73
N ASN A 170 -28.52 1.87 1.05
CA ASN A 170 -29.61 1.13 1.68
C ASN A 170 -30.97 1.69 1.28
N ALA A 171 -32.07 1.06 1.75
CA ALA A 171 -33.43 1.44 1.38
C ALA A 171 -33.84 2.87 1.75
N ARG A 172 -33.13 3.51 2.70
CA ARG A 172 -33.45 4.85 3.21
C ARG A 172 -32.50 5.91 2.67
N ASP A 173 -31.34 5.52 2.17
CA ASP A 173 -30.24 6.44 1.99
C ASP A 173 -29.22 5.99 0.95
N THR A 174 -28.58 6.97 0.31
CA THR A 174 -27.47 6.75 -0.61
C THR A 174 -26.47 7.90 -0.46
N VAL A 175 -25.29 7.59 0.06
CA VAL A 175 -24.13 8.50 0.14
C VAL A 175 -22.95 7.82 -0.52
N LEU A 176 -22.39 8.48 -1.52
CA LEU A 176 -21.20 8.04 -2.23
C LEU A 176 -20.19 9.19 -2.24
N THR A 177 -19.11 9.02 -1.50
CA THR A 177 -17.96 9.92 -1.52
C THR A 177 -16.77 9.10 -1.99
N ASP A 178 -16.20 9.48 -3.13
CA ASP A 178 -15.04 8.77 -3.67
C ASP A 178 -13.83 8.90 -2.72
N PRO A 179 -13.00 7.84 -2.60
CA PRO A 179 -11.67 7.95 -2.03
C PRO A 179 -10.86 9.03 -2.73
N ALA A 180 -9.95 9.64 -2.01
CA ALA A 180 -9.11 10.70 -2.57
C ALA A 180 -7.70 10.68 -1.98
N ILE A 181 -6.75 11.20 -2.75
CA ILE A 181 -5.41 11.51 -2.24
C ILE A 181 -5.15 12.97 -2.54
N TYR A 182 -5.03 13.77 -1.48
CA TYR A 182 -4.89 15.21 -1.53
C TYR A 182 -3.43 15.61 -1.32
N LEU A 183 -3.01 16.65 -2.03
CA LEU A 183 -1.77 17.37 -1.77
C LEU A 183 -2.13 18.72 -1.17
N VAL A 184 -1.53 19.04 -0.04
CA VAL A 184 -1.74 20.29 0.71
C VAL A 184 -0.40 20.92 1.10
N ASP A 185 -0.38 22.23 1.33
CA ASP A 185 0.78 22.84 1.99
C ASP A 185 0.88 22.43 3.46
N ARG A 186 1.98 22.82 4.11
CA ARG A 186 2.25 22.53 5.53
C ARG A 186 1.24 23.14 6.50
N GLN A 187 0.33 23.99 6.02
CA GLN A 187 -0.73 24.62 6.80
C GLN A 187 -2.12 24.01 6.50
N GLY A 188 -2.19 22.97 5.67
CA GLY A 188 -3.43 22.28 5.30
C GLY A 188 -4.17 22.89 4.12
N GLY A 189 -3.61 23.91 3.46
CA GLY A 189 -4.19 24.53 2.27
C GLY A 189 -4.12 23.62 1.05
N TYR A 190 -5.26 23.35 0.42
CA TYR A 190 -5.36 22.55 -0.81
C TYR A 190 -4.42 23.03 -1.91
N LYS A 191 -3.77 22.08 -2.60
CA LYS A 191 -3.01 22.31 -3.83
C LYS A 191 -3.56 21.52 -5.01
N SER A 192 -3.77 20.23 -4.82
CA SER A 192 -4.26 19.33 -5.87
C SER A 192 -4.77 18.01 -5.29
N LYS A 193 -5.36 17.18 -6.13
CA LYS A 193 -5.63 15.76 -5.82
C LYS A 193 -5.03 14.86 -6.90
N ILE A 194 -4.59 13.66 -6.51
CA ILE A 194 -4.16 12.63 -7.45
C ILE A 194 -5.41 12.02 -8.11
N ALA A 195 -5.38 11.88 -9.43
CA ALA A 195 -6.42 11.16 -10.15
C ALA A 195 -6.33 9.66 -9.81
N LEU A 196 -7.39 9.11 -9.24
CA LEU A 196 -7.47 7.68 -8.92
C LEU A 196 -8.09 6.91 -10.09
N PRO A 197 -7.70 5.64 -10.29
CA PRO A 197 -8.28 4.78 -11.30
C PRO A 197 -9.78 4.55 -11.05
N ASP A 198 -10.52 4.30 -12.12
CA ASP A 198 -11.99 4.20 -12.10
C ASP A 198 -12.53 3.07 -11.20
N ASN A 199 -11.72 2.02 -10.96
CA ASN A 199 -12.07 0.93 -10.05
C ASN A 199 -12.10 1.36 -8.57
N LEU A 200 -11.59 2.55 -8.22
CA LEU A 200 -11.70 3.13 -6.89
C LEU A 200 -12.89 4.09 -6.74
N ARG A 201 -13.75 4.25 -7.76
CA ARG A 201 -14.97 5.06 -7.61
C ARG A 201 -16.03 4.32 -6.82
N MET A 202 -16.68 5.01 -5.90
CA MET A 202 -17.84 4.49 -5.17
C MET A 202 -19.04 4.35 -6.11
N ARG A 203 -19.75 3.22 -6.02
CA ARG A 203 -20.90 2.92 -6.88
C ARG A 203 -22.05 2.37 -6.05
N VAL A 204 -23.26 2.60 -6.55
CA VAL A 204 -24.49 2.01 -5.98
C VAL A 204 -24.49 0.49 -6.15
N THR A 205 -23.97 -0.01 -7.28
CA THR A 205 -23.82 -1.45 -7.53
C THR A 205 -22.70 -2.05 -6.67
N GLU A 206 -22.69 -3.36 -6.52
CA GLU A 206 -21.61 -4.11 -5.86
C GLU A 206 -20.33 -4.15 -6.73
N ALA A 207 -19.72 -2.98 -6.92
CA ALA A 207 -18.50 -2.76 -7.68
C ALA A 207 -17.77 -1.53 -7.13
N GLY A 208 -16.44 -1.55 -7.21
CA GLY A 208 -15.61 -0.50 -6.61
C GLY A 208 -15.24 -0.83 -5.16
N PRO A 209 -14.79 0.18 -4.39
CA PRO A 209 -14.38 -0.02 -3.01
C PRO A 209 -15.54 -0.42 -2.09
N ARG A 210 -15.20 -1.14 -1.02
CA ARG A 210 -16.12 -1.40 0.09
C ARG A 210 -16.16 -0.20 1.02
N GLN A 211 -17.24 -0.11 1.80
CA GLN A 211 -17.32 0.86 2.89
C GLN A 211 -16.33 0.46 3.98
N ASN A 212 -15.53 1.41 4.48
CA ASN A 212 -14.59 1.18 5.57
C ASN A 212 -13.57 0.07 5.27
N GLY A 213 -12.93 0.17 4.11
CA GLY A 213 -11.88 -0.74 3.70
C GLY A 213 -11.00 -0.24 2.55
N VAL A 214 -10.91 1.08 2.34
CA VAL A 214 -10.17 1.67 1.20
C VAL A 214 -8.76 2.14 1.59
N LEU A 215 -8.40 3.41 1.39
CA LEU A 215 -7.01 3.89 1.35
C LEU A 215 -6.43 4.18 2.75
N GLU A 216 -5.96 3.16 3.45
CA GLU A 216 -5.42 3.23 4.82
C GLU A 216 -3.94 3.58 4.93
N GLY A 217 -3.14 3.01 4.02
CA GLY A 217 -1.70 3.04 4.11
C GLY A 217 -1.10 3.77 2.94
N MET A 218 -0.04 4.53 3.20
CA MET A 218 0.66 5.28 2.17
C MET A 218 2.17 5.30 2.44
N SER A 219 3.00 5.31 1.40
CA SER A 219 4.44 5.54 1.56
C SER A 219 5.08 5.99 0.24
N PHE A 220 6.10 6.83 0.34
CA PHE A 220 6.90 7.21 -0.81
C PHE A 220 8.02 6.19 -1.05
N HIS A 221 8.31 5.92 -2.32
CA HIS A 221 9.59 5.38 -2.70
C HIS A 221 10.72 6.34 -2.24
N PRO A 222 11.91 5.87 -1.82
CA PRO A 222 12.98 6.75 -1.33
C PRO A 222 13.43 7.86 -2.29
N ASN A 223 13.29 7.65 -3.61
CA ASN A 223 13.57 8.70 -4.60
C ASN A 223 12.44 9.77 -4.70
N GLY A 224 11.32 9.61 -4.00
CA GLY A 224 10.19 10.53 -3.95
C GLY A 224 9.32 10.62 -5.21
N HIS A 225 9.51 9.75 -6.21
CA HIS A 225 8.75 9.84 -7.48
C HIS A 225 7.52 8.95 -7.52
N HIS A 226 7.44 7.96 -6.63
CA HIS A 226 6.32 7.03 -6.57
C HIS A 226 5.71 7.05 -5.19
N LEU A 227 4.39 7.13 -5.17
CA LEU A 227 3.57 6.98 -3.99
C LEU A 227 2.89 5.61 -4.06
N PHE A 228 3.16 4.77 -3.09
CA PHE A 228 2.46 3.51 -2.90
C PHE A 228 1.33 3.73 -1.91
N VAL A 229 0.18 3.12 -2.20
CA VAL A 229 -1.03 3.22 -1.38
C VAL A 229 -1.58 1.80 -1.22
N SER A 230 -2.04 1.47 -0.02
CA SER A 230 -2.60 0.15 0.29
C SER A 230 -4.08 0.25 0.62
N LEU A 231 -4.81 -0.81 0.29
CA LEU A 231 -6.20 -1.00 0.69
C LEU A 231 -6.26 -1.75 2.03
N GLU A 232 -7.23 -1.45 2.89
CA GLU A 232 -7.51 -2.25 4.09
C GLU A 232 -8.09 -3.61 3.71
N GLU A 233 -9.11 -3.58 2.86
CA GLU A 233 -9.84 -4.76 2.42
C GLU A 233 -9.74 -4.94 0.89
N PRO A 234 -9.51 -6.17 0.40
CA PRO A 234 -9.51 -6.48 -1.03
C PRO A 234 -10.92 -6.67 -1.63
#